data_AF-A0A821PII2-F1
#
_entry.id   AF-A0A821PII2-F1
#
_cell.length_a   1.000
_cell.length_b   1.000
_cell.length_c   1.000
_cell.angle_alpha   90.00
_cell.angle_beta   90.00
_cell.angle_gamma   90.00
#
_symmetry.space_group_name_H-M   'P 1'
#
loop_
_entity.id
_entity.type
_entity.pdbx_description
1 polymer ?
#
loop_
_entity_poly.entity_id
_entity_poly.type
_entity_poly.pdbx_seq_one_letter_code
_entity_poly.pdbx_strand_id
1 'polypeptide(L)'
;MLSVWLGAKGIIHWELLPTGCTITADLYCKQLNRVAAKLQGKQDKINFLHDNARPHIAKSTREKLLKLGWITVPHPPYSPDLAPTD
;
A
#
# COMPACT_ATOMS: atom_id res chain seq x y z
N MET A 1 7.79 9.37 -9.58
CA MET A 1 6.55 9.23 -8.77
C MET A 1 6.97 8.77 -7.38
N LEU A 2 6.50 9.43 -6.32
CA LEU A 2 6.84 9.05 -4.94
C LEU A 2 5.72 8.17 -4.37
N SER A 3 6.09 7.03 -3.78
CA SER A 3 5.18 6.16 -3.02
C SER A 3 5.58 6.19 -1.56
N VAL A 4 4.65 6.46 -0.65
CA VAL A 4 4.91 6.54 0.80
C VAL A 4 3.91 5.68 1.55
N TRP A 5 4.39 4.94 2.54
CA TRP A 5 3.60 4.19 3.50
C TRP A 5 3.83 4.78 4.90
N LEU A 6 2.76 5.30 5.47
CA LEU A 6 2.73 5.89 6.80
C LEU A 6 2.04 4.95 7.78
N GLY A 7 2.50 4.98 9.03
CA GLY A 7 1.77 4.44 10.17
C GLY A 7 1.52 5.54 11.19
N ALA A 8 0.76 5.23 12.24
CA ALA A 8 0.44 6.19 13.30
C ALA A 8 1.66 6.78 14.02
N LYS A 9 2.83 6.12 13.95
CA LYS A 9 4.09 6.57 14.56
C LYS A 9 5.05 7.26 13.57
N GLY A 10 4.66 7.45 12.31
CA GLY A 10 5.48 8.07 11.27
C GLY A 10 5.67 7.19 10.04
N ILE A 11 6.69 7.52 9.24
CA ILE A 11 6.96 6.88 7.95
C ILE A 11 7.49 5.44 8.15
N ILE A 12 6.82 4.46 7.54
CA ILE A 12 7.25 3.05 7.55
C ILE A 12 8.21 2.79 6.39
N HIS A 13 7.84 3.25 5.20
CA HIS A 13 8.64 3.11 3.99
C HIS A 13 8.26 4.20 2.98
N TRP A 14 9.20 4.54 2.13
CA TRP A 14 8.96 5.32 0.93
C TRP A 14 9.86 4.79 -0.18
N GLU A 15 9.44 5.00 -1.42
CA GLU A 15 10.22 4.68 -2.61
C GLU A 15 9.96 5.74 -3.68
N LEU A 16 11.04 6.24 -4.28
CA LEU A 16 10.97 7.15 -5.40
C LEU A 16 11.21 6.38 -6.69
N LEU A 17 10.18 6.29 -7.53
CA LEU A 17 10.31 5.67 -8.85
C LEU A 17 11.08 6.60 -9.80
N PRO A 18 11.93 6.04 -10.68
CA PRO A 18 12.58 6.79 -11.76
C PRO A 18 11.57 7.55 -12.63
N THR A 19 12.06 8.61 -13.27
CA THR A 19 11.26 9.43 -14.19
C THR A 19 10.72 8.58 -15.34
N GLY A 20 9.42 8.72 -15.64
CA GLY A 20 8.74 7.98 -16.71
C GLY A 20 8.24 6.58 -16.31
N CYS A 21 8.56 6.08 -15.12
CA CYS A 21 7.99 4.83 -14.62
C CYS A 21 6.63 5.05 -13.93
N THR A 22 5.72 4.10 -14.12
CA THR A 22 4.39 4.07 -13.48
C THR A 22 4.27 2.89 -12.53
N ILE A 23 3.38 3.00 -11.53
CA ILE A 23 3.10 1.90 -10.62
C ILE A 23 2.25 0.87 -11.35
N THR A 24 2.84 -0.30 -11.62
CA THR A 24 2.12 -1.48 -12.11
C THR A 24 1.71 -2.36 -10.93
N ALA A 25 0.76 -3.27 -11.14
CA ALA A 25 0.33 -4.17 -10.08
C ALA A 25 1.48 -5.06 -9.55
N ASP A 26 2.40 -5.49 -10.42
CA ASP A 26 3.57 -6.28 -10.02
C ASP A 26 4.56 -5.47 -9.17
N LEU A 27 4.83 -4.22 -9.59
CA LEU A 27 5.70 -3.33 -8.82
C LEU A 27 5.08 -3.02 -7.46
N TYR A 28 3.78 -2.76 -7.41
CA TYR A 28 3.05 -2.53 -6.16
C TYR A 28 3.11 -3.76 -5.23
N CYS A 29 2.92 -4.98 -5.76
CA CYS A 29 3.10 -6.21 -4.98
C CYS A 29 4.52 -6.36 -4.40
N LYS A 30 5.55 -5.96 -5.15
CA LYS A 30 6.95 -5.94 -4.67
C LYS A 30 7.13 -4.90 -3.55
N GLN A 31 6.50 -3.74 -3.67
CA GLN A 31 6.51 -2.72 -2.62
C GLN A 31 5.83 -3.20 -1.34
N LEU A 32 4.65 -3.83 -1.45
CA LEU A 32 3.95 -4.43 -0.30
C LEU A 32 4.81 -5.46 0.44
N ASN A 33 5.58 -6.28 -0.27
CA ASN A 33 6.55 -7.19 0.36
C ASN A 33 7.60 -6.46 1.20
N ARG A 34 8.16 -5.38 0.68
CA ARG A 34 9.18 -4.58 1.37
C ARG A 34 8.59 -3.93 2.63
N VAL A 35 7.37 -3.40 2.53
CA VAL A 35 6.64 -2.86 3.68
C VAL A 35 6.38 -3.95 4.72
N ALA A 36 5.90 -5.13 4.28
CA ALA A 36 5.65 -6.26 5.16
C ALA A 36 6.91 -6.73 5.91
N ALA A 37 8.05 -6.82 5.23
CA ALA A 37 9.32 -7.15 5.87
C ALA A 37 9.72 -6.14 6.96
N LYS A 38 9.42 -4.85 6.78
CA LYS A 38 9.69 -3.81 7.79
C LYS A 38 8.72 -3.82 8.97
N LEU A 39 7.51 -4.35 8.76
CA LEU A 39 6.45 -4.48 9.75
C LEU A 39 6.47 -5.83 10.48
N GLN A 40 7.21 -6.82 9.96
CA GLN A 40 7.31 -8.15 10.53
C GLN A 40 7.75 -8.10 12.00
N GLY A 41 6.97 -8.72 12.88
CA GLY A 41 7.21 -8.76 14.33
C GLY A 41 6.88 -7.49 15.10
N LYS A 42 6.36 -6.44 14.44
CA LYS A 42 5.99 -5.17 15.10
C LYS A 42 4.50 -5.01 15.35
N GLN A 43 3.66 -5.67 14.55
CA GLN A 43 2.20 -5.60 14.66
C GLN A 43 1.57 -6.96 14.29
N ASP A 44 0.65 -7.42 15.13
CA ASP A 44 -0.09 -8.68 14.92
C ASP A 44 -1.24 -8.51 13.91
N LYS A 45 -1.80 -7.31 13.80
CA LYS A 45 -2.90 -7.00 12.88
C LYS A 45 -2.64 -5.67 12.18
N ILE A 46 -2.70 -5.69 10.86
CA ILE A 46 -2.47 -4.52 10.01
C ILE A 46 -3.77 -4.20 9.28
N ASN A 47 -4.36 -3.04 9.63
CA ASN A 47 -5.44 -2.43 8.85
C ASN A 47 -4.79 -1.54 7.80
N PHE A 48 -5.00 -1.86 6.52
CA PHE A 48 -4.35 -1.23 5.40
C PHE A 48 -5.35 -0.38 4.61
N LEU A 49 -5.10 0.93 4.54
CA LEU A 49 -5.86 1.88 3.74
C LEU A 49 -5.04 2.28 2.52
N HIS A 50 -5.67 2.25 1.35
CA HIS A 50 -5.11 2.75 0.10
C HIS A 50 -6.23 3.14 -0.86
N ASP A 51 -5.92 3.92 -1.88
CA ASP A 51 -6.88 4.33 -2.90
C ASP A 51 -7.24 3.17 -3.86
N ASN A 52 -8.30 3.40 -4.65
CA ASN A 52 -8.86 2.42 -5.57
C ASN A 52 -8.19 2.42 -6.96
N ALA A 53 -6.96 2.92 -7.10
CA ALA A 53 -6.25 2.89 -8.38
C ALA A 53 -6.18 1.47 -8.96
N ARG A 54 -6.19 1.36 -10.30
CA ARG A 54 -6.21 0.06 -11.02
C ARG A 54 -5.15 -0.94 -10.54
N PRO A 55 -3.88 -0.56 -10.31
CA PRO A 55 -2.86 -1.47 -9.79
C PRO A 55 -3.18 -2.00 -8.40
N HIS A 56 -3.89 -1.20 -7.59
CA HIS A 56 -4.16 -1.50 -6.19
C HIS A 56 -5.36 -2.44 -6.02
N ILE A 57 -6.35 -2.34 -6.90
CA ILE A 57 -7.52 -3.24 -6.91
C ILE A 57 -7.31 -4.48 -7.79
N ALA A 58 -6.17 -4.59 -8.47
CA ALA A 58 -5.83 -5.73 -9.31
C ALA A 58 -5.88 -7.06 -8.53
N LYS A 59 -6.22 -8.15 -9.24
CA LYS A 59 -6.32 -9.48 -8.64
C LYS A 59 -5.04 -9.90 -7.91
N SER A 60 -3.89 -9.68 -8.53
CA SER A 60 -2.58 -9.97 -7.94
C SER A 60 -2.36 -9.24 -6.62
N THR A 61 -2.77 -7.98 -6.53
CA THR A 61 -2.64 -7.15 -5.33
C THR A 61 -3.56 -7.62 -4.22
N ARG A 62 -4.82 -7.94 -4.53
CA ARG A 62 -5.77 -8.50 -3.56
C ARG A 62 -5.29 -9.83 -3.00
N GLU A 63 -4.84 -10.73 -3.87
CA GLU A 63 -4.22 -12.00 -3.44
C GLU A 63 -2.99 -11.77 -2.57
N LYS A 64 -2.21 -10.74 -2.87
CA LYS A 64 -1.03 -10.40 -2.09
C LYS A 64 -1.39 -9.91 -0.68
N LEU A 65 -2.36 -9.01 -0.56
CA LEU A 65 -2.86 -8.50 0.73
C LEU A 65 -3.44 -9.64 1.58
N LEU A 66 -4.18 -10.57 0.96
CA LEU A 66 -4.69 -11.77 1.63
C LEU A 66 -3.55 -12.67 2.15
N LYS A 67 -2.51 -12.92 1.33
CA LYS A 67 -1.34 -13.71 1.75
C LYS A 67 -0.55 -13.06 2.88
N LEU A 68 -0.56 -11.73 2.96
CA LEU A 68 0.07 -10.97 4.04
C LEU A 68 -0.81 -10.92 5.31
N GLY A 69 -2.07 -11.37 5.24
CA GLY A 69 -3.01 -11.31 6.35
C GLY A 69 -3.47 -9.89 6.69
N TRP A 70 -3.34 -8.94 5.76
CA TRP A 70 -3.71 -7.55 5.99
C TRP A 70 -5.20 -7.32 5.75
N ILE A 71 -5.84 -6.59 6.65
CA ILE A 71 -7.25 -6.23 6.53
C ILE A 71 -7.32 -4.96 5.70
N THR A 72 -7.87 -5.04 4.49
CA THR A 72 -8.02 -3.86 3.62
C THR A 72 -9.22 -3.05 4.09
N VAL A 73 -9.01 -1.77 4.38
CA VAL A 73 -10.07 -0.83 4.76
C VAL A 73 -10.74 -0.32 3.49
N PRO A 74 -12.08 -0.37 3.38
CA PRO A 74 -12.77 0.14 2.21
C PRO A 74 -12.55 1.65 2.07
N HIS A 75 -12.17 2.08 0.87
CA HIS A 75 -12.04 3.49 0.52
C HIS A 75 -13.09 3.86 -0.52
N PRO A 76 -13.90 4.92 -0.32
CA PRO A 76 -14.89 5.35 -1.31
C PRO A 76 -14.23 6.00 -2.54
N PRO A 77 -14.89 5.95 -3.72
CA PRO A 77 -14.38 6.65 -4.91
C PRO A 77 -14.31 8.16 -4.72
N TYR A 78 -13.25 8.78 -5.25
CA TYR A 78 -13.06 10.24 -5.27
C TYR A 78 -13.12 10.91 -3.89
N SER A 79 -12.56 10.28 -2.86
CA SER A 79 -12.60 10.77 -1.48
C SER A 79 -11.20 11.04 -0.90
N PRO A 80 -10.44 11.98 -1.49
CA PRO A 80 -9.09 12.31 -1.01
C PRO A 80 -9.11 12.86 0.42
N ASP A 81 -10.20 13.52 0.84
CA ASP A 81 -10.44 14.00 2.20
C ASP A 81 -10.42 12.88 3.26
N LEU A 82 -10.60 11.63 2.85
CA LEU A 82 -10.56 10.46 3.71
C LEU A 82 -9.22 9.71 3.67
N ALA A 83 -8.26 10.16 2.85
CA ALA A 83 -6.93 9.60 2.73
C ALA A 83 -5.92 10.49 3.46
N PRO A 84 -5.28 10.03 4.55
CA PRO A 84 -4.30 10.84 5.30
C PRO A 84 -3.04 11.25 4.51
N THR A 85 -2.83 10.67 3.33
CA THR A 85 -1.64 10.84 2.49
C THR A 85 -1.89 11.69 1.25
N ASP A 86 -3.15 12.01 0.95
CA ASP A 86 -3.52 12.96 -0.12
C ASP A 86 -3.45 14.40 0.43
#